data_AF-A0A6H3F8V1-F1
#
_entry.id   AF-A0A6H3F8V1-F1
#
_cell.length_a   1.000
_cell.length_b   1.000
_cell.length_c   1.000
_cell.angle_alpha   90.00
_cell.angle_beta   90.00
_cell.angle_gamma   90.00
#
_symmetry.space_group_name_H-M   'P 1'
#
loop_
_entity.id
_entity.type
_entity.pdbx_description
1 polymer ?
#
loop_
_entity_poly.entity_id
_entity_poly.type
_entity_poly.pdbx_seq_one_letter_code
_entity_poly.pdbx_strand_id
1 'polypeptide(L)'
;MGREHEPGTVWEAQDLYCIDRLSFDAVAKKTGVAASTLKRWADRMDWRGKRERIAETESALRVDRVLARSQVLKKLLETGESQDAYAVAALERLALLQEENELRRAEREKDRRLRKAEKEREWKERRALAELRLSGARQNAGVTSPAVKPQDLPRNDEERAALLEDVINRRLSDLLSCPPENILRLMKDLNESRRLLTELRGGENADNGAVTVAWSDGQ
;
A
#
# COMPACT_ATOMS: atom_id res chain seq x y z
N MET A 1 -20.37 18.91 -0.52
CA MET A 1 -20.93 19.18 -1.86
C MET A 1 -20.47 18.09 -2.80
N GLY A 2 -21.37 17.18 -3.21
CA GLY A 2 -21.03 16.07 -4.10
C GLY A 2 -20.98 16.56 -5.53
N ARG A 3 -19.83 16.40 -6.21
CA ARG A 3 -19.83 16.47 -7.67
C ARG A 3 -20.71 15.32 -8.16
N GLU A 4 -21.81 15.65 -8.83
CA GLU A 4 -22.51 14.66 -9.64
C GLU A 4 -21.53 14.22 -10.73
N HIS A 5 -21.19 12.93 -10.72
CA HIS A 5 -20.33 12.35 -11.72
C HIS A 5 -21.13 12.13 -13.00
N GLU A 6 -20.50 12.40 -14.15
CA GLU A 6 -21.10 12.12 -15.43
C GLU A 6 -21.46 10.63 -15.56
N PRO A 7 -22.62 10.28 -16.15
CA PRO A 7 -23.02 8.87 -16.34
C PRO A 7 -21.94 8.02 -17.01
N GLY A 8 -21.18 8.60 -17.96
CA GLY A 8 -20.06 7.92 -18.63
C GLY A 8 -18.98 7.44 -17.66
N THR A 9 -18.65 8.24 -16.64
CA THR A 9 -17.67 7.85 -15.61
C THR A 9 -18.17 6.65 -14.78
N VAL A 10 -19.47 6.56 -14.53
CA VAL A 10 -20.07 5.43 -13.80
C VAL A 10 -19.97 4.15 -14.62
N TRP A 11 -20.24 4.23 -15.93
CA TRP A 11 -20.15 3.07 -16.83
C TRP A 11 -18.71 2.62 -17.02
N GLU A 12 -17.77 3.54 -17.25
CA GLU A 12 -16.35 3.22 -17.34
C GLU A 12 -15.85 2.55 -16.05
N ALA A 13 -16.22 3.09 -14.88
CA ALA A 13 -15.89 2.49 -13.61
C ALA A 13 -16.51 1.10 -13.42
N GLN A 14 -17.74 0.90 -13.90
CA GLN A 14 -18.41 -0.40 -13.90
C GLN A 14 -17.64 -1.41 -14.76
N ASP A 15 -17.22 -1.04 -15.96
CA ASP A 15 -16.50 -1.92 -16.89
C ASP A 15 -15.14 -2.30 -16.33
N LEU A 16 -14.39 -1.32 -15.79
CA LEU A 16 -13.11 -1.56 -15.13
C LEU A 16 -13.24 -2.55 -13.94
N TYR A 17 -14.36 -2.51 -13.22
CA TYR A 17 -14.60 -3.41 -12.09
C TYR A 17 -15.13 -4.79 -12.52
N CYS A 18 -16.13 -4.82 -13.40
CA CYS A 18 -16.86 -6.03 -13.77
C CYS A 18 -16.10 -6.85 -14.83
N ILE A 19 -15.61 -6.19 -15.88
CA ILE A 19 -14.98 -6.81 -17.05
C ILE A 19 -13.47 -6.96 -16.79
N ASP A 20 -12.77 -5.85 -16.50
CA ASP A 20 -11.32 -5.88 -16.24
C ASP A 20 -10.95 -6.47 -14.86
N ARG A 21 -11.97 -6.76 -14.03
CA ARG A 21 -11.84 -7.39 -12.71
C ARG A 21 -10.91 -6.65 -11.74
N LEU A 22 -10.75 -5.34 -11.90
CA LEU A 22 -9.92 -4.52 -11.03
C LEU A 22 -10.52 -4.35 -9.62
N SER A 23 -9.67 -4.12 -8.62
CA SER A 23 -10.13 -3.75 -7.29
C SER A 23 -10.64 -2.30 -7.27
N PHE A 24 -11.50 -1.95 -6.32
CA PHE A 24 -11.98 -0.57 -6.17
C PHE A 24 -10.85 0.45 -6.05
N ASP A 25 -9.72 0.10 -5.41
CA ASP A 25 -8.56 0.99 -5.32
C ASP A 25 -7.88 1.20 -6.67
N ALA A 26 -7.83 0.17 -7.51
CA ALA A 26 -7.27 0.27 -8.86
C ALA A 26 -8.21 1.05 -9.80
N VAL A 27 -9.52 0.85 -9.68
CA VAL A 27 -10.53 1.62 -10.41
C VAL A 27 -10.49 3.10 -9.99
N ALA A 28 -10.38 3.38 -8.69
CA ALA A 28 -10.26 4.74 -8.16
C ALA A 28 -9.03 5.47 -8.72
N LYS A 29 -7.88 4.78 -8.81
CA LYS A 29 -6.66 5.34 -9.42
C LYS A 29 -6.81 5.64 -10.91
N LYS A 30 -7.57 4.83 -11.65
CA LYS A 30 -7.80 5.03 -13.09
C LYS A 30 -8.82 6.13 -13.38
N THR A 31 -9.90 6.18 -12.61
CA THR A 31 -11.05 7.07 -12.87
C THR A 31 -10.97 8.38 -12.09
N GLY A 32 -10.08 8.48 -11.10
CA GLY A 32 -10.02 9.64 -10.18
C GLY A 32 -11.18 9.73 -9.19
N VAL A 33 -12.10 8.75 -9.19
CA VAL A 33 -13.26 8.69 -8.28
C VAL A 33 -12.85 8.05 -6.95
N ALA A 34 -13.34 8.60 -5.84
CA ALA A 34 -13.09 8.03 -4.52
C ALA A 34 -13.64 6.60 -4.40
N ALA A 35 -12.89 5.69 -3.77
CA ALA A 35 -13.27 4.29 -3.61
C ALA A 35 -14.59 4.09 -2.83
N SER A 36 -14.92 5.01 -1.91
CA SER A 36 -16.21 5.00 -1.19
C SER A 36 -17.39 5.28 -2.12
N THR A 37 -17.25 6.20 -3.07
CA THR A 37 -18.25 6.48 -4.10
C THR A 37 -18.46 5.28 -5.02
N LEU A 38 -17.36 4.65 -5.44
CA LEU A 38 -17.42 3.44 -6.28
C LEU A 38 -18.16 2.28 -5.58
N LYS A 39 -17.91 2.07 -4.28
CA LYS A 39 -18.65 1.07 -3.49
C LYS A 39 -20.14 1.36 -3.45
N ARG A 40 -20.52 2.63 -3.24
CA ARG A 40 -21.93 3.03 -3.22
C ARG A 40 -22.63 2.79 -4.57
N TRP A 41 -21.95 3.05 -5.69
CA TRP A 41 -22.48 2.72 -7.02
C TRP A 41 -22.58 1.22 -7.23
N ALA A 42 -21.56 0.47 -6.81
CA ALA A 42 -21.55 -0.98 -6.90
C ALA A 42 -22.73 -1.62 -6.14
N ASP A 43 -23.06 -1.11 -4.97
CA ASP A 43 -24.19 -1.59 -4.17
C ASP A 43 -25.53 -1.20 -4.82
N ARG A 44 -25.67 0.04 -5.32
CA ARG A 44 -26.90 0.52 -5.97
C ARG A 44 -27.20 -0.22 -7.28
N MET A 45 -26.17 -0.50 -8.08
CA MET A 45 -26.30 -1.03 -9.44
C MET A 45 -25.91 -2.52 -9.55
N ASP A 46 -25.78 -3.20 -8.42
CA ASP A 46 -25.40 -4.60 -8.29
C ASP A 46 -24.19 -5.00 -9.17
N TRP A 47 -23.08 -4.26 -9.04
CA TRP A 47 -21.88 -4.57 -9.82
C TRP A 47 -21.28 -5.92 -9.44
N ARG A 48 -21.45 -6.35 -8.19
CA ARG A 48 -20.97 -7.66 -7.73
C ARG A 48 -21.72 -8.79 -8.41
N GLY A 49 -23.06 -8.74 -8.44
CA GLY A 49 -23.86 -9.72 -9.16
C GLY A 49 -23.62 -9.69 -10.67
N LYS A 50 -23.39 -8.52 -11.28
CA LYS A 50 -22.97 -8.43 -12.69
C LYS A 50 -21.63 -9.12 -12.95
N ARG A 51 -20.62 -8.89 -12.10
CA ARG A 51 -19.29 -9.51 -12.21
C ARG A 51 -19.33 -11.03 -12.04
N GLU A 52 -20.24 -11.53 -11.20
CA GLU A 52 -20.49 -12.95 -11.01
C GLU A 52 -21.18 -13.57 -12.23
N ARG A 53 -22.26 -12.95 -12.72
CA ARG A 53 -22.95 -13.37 -13.97
C ARG A 53 -22.00 -13.42 -15.17
N ILE A 54 -21.11 -12.42 -15.30
CA ILE A 54 -20.05 -12.43 -16.32
C ILE A 54 -19.13 -13.63 -16.12
N ALA A 55 -18.69 -13.93 -14.89
CA ALA A 55 -17.83 -15.09 -14.62
C ALA A 55 -18.49 -16.43 -14.96
N GLU A 56 -19.76 -16.57 -14.61
CA GLU A 56 -20.55 -17.75 -14.93
C GLU A 56 -20.70 -17.93 -16.44
N THR A 57 -21.04 -16.84 -17.14
CA THR A 57 -21.18 -16.84 -18.60
C THR A 57 -19.84 -17.14 -19.29
N GLU A 58 -18.74 -16.54 -18.83
CA GLU A 58 -17.39 -16.85 -19.31
C GLU A 58 -16.99 -18.31 -19.06
N SER A 59 -17.46 -18.91 -17.97
CA SER A 59 -17.25 -20.34 -17.70
C SER A 59 -18.04 -21.21 -18.65
N ALA A 60 -19.33 -20.92 -18.85
CA ALA A 60 -20.19 -21.64 -19.79
C ALA A 60 -19.64 -21.55 -21.23
N LEU A 61 -19.28 -20.34 -21.68
CA LEU A 61 -18.72 -20.12 -23.02
C LEU A 61 -17.41 -20.88 -23.27
N ARG A 62 -16.60 -21.12 -22.24
CA ARG A 62 -15.39 -21.95 -22.38
C ARG A 62 -15.74 -23.40 -22.68
N VAL A 63 -16.75 -23.95 -22.01
CA VAL A 63 -17.25 -25.30 -22.27
C VAL A 63 -17.88 -25.37 -23.66
N ASP A 64 -18.77 -24.43 -23.98
CA ASP A 64 -19.48 -24.38 -25.26
C ASP A 64 -18.53 -24.28 -26.44
N ARG A 65 -17.41 -23.56 -26.31
CA ARG A 65 -16.38 -23.48 -27.35
C ARG A 65 -15.72 -24.83 -27.62
N VAL A 66 -15.42 -25.61 -26.59
CA VAL A 66 -14.84 -26.95 -26.75
C VAL A 66 -15.85 -27.89 -27.40
N LEU A 67 -17.12 -27.82 -26.98
CA LEU A 67 -18.20 -28.60 -27.57
C LEU A 67 -18.43 -28.25 -29.04
N ALA A 68 -18.49 -26.95 -29.37
CA ALA A 68 -18.65 -26.48 -30.74
C ALA A 68 -17.51 -26.99 -31.64
N ARG A 69 -16.26 -26.92 -31.17
CA ARG A 69 -15.11 -27.50 -31.90
C ARG A 69 -15.29 -29.00 -32.15
N SER A 70 -15.69 -29.76 -31.13
CA SER A 70 -15.94 -31.19 -31.27
C SER A 70 -17.05 -31.50 -32.27
N GLN A 71 -18.14 -30.73 -32.24
CA GLN A 71 -19.29 -30.92 -33.13
C GLN A 71 -18.93 -30.63 -34.59
N VAL A 72 -18.25 -29.52 -34.87
CA VAL A 72 -17.83 -29.18 -36.25
C VAL A 72 -16.82 -30.19 -36.78
N LEU A 73 -15.90 -30.66 -35.93
CA LEU A 73 -14.95 -31.71 -36.33
C LEU A 73 -15.64 -33.03 -36.67
N LYS A 74 -16.62 -33.45 -35.86
CA LYS A 74 -17.43 -34.65 -36.16
C LYS A 74 -18.19 -34.48 -37.47
N LYS A 75 -18.85 -33.33 -37.67
CA LYS A 75 -19.56 -33.03 -38.91
C LYS A 75 -18.63 -33.10 -40.12
N LEU A 76 -17.43 -32.53 -40.03
CA LEU A 76 -16.42 -32.62 -41.08
C LEU A 76 -16.01 -34.07 -41.39
N LEU A 77 -15.84 -34.91 -40.37
CA LEU A 77 -15.48 -36.32 -40.57
C LEU A 77 -16.61 -37.12 -41.25
N GLU A 78 -17.86 -36.70 -41.05
CA GLU A 78 -19.04 -37.30 -41.67
C GLU A 78 -19.26 -36.80 -43.11
N THR A 79 -19.17 -35.49 -43.35
CA THR A 79 -19.53 -34.86 -44.63
C THR A 79 -18.35 -34.68 -45.58
N GLY A 80 -17.14 -34.46 -45.05
CA GLY A 80 -15.96 -34.10 -45.84
C GLY A 80 -16.05 -32.72 -46.51
N GLU A 81 -16.99 -31.86 -46.10
CA GLU A 81 -17.23 -30.57 -46.74
C GLU A 81 -16.11 -29.56 -46.46
N SER A 82 -15.69 -28.83 -47.50
CA SER A 82 -14.63 -27.82 -47.40
C SER A 82 -14.99 -26.66 -46.46
N GLN A 83 -16.27 -26.32 -46.35
CA GLN A 83 -16.75 -25.27 -45.44
C GLN A 83 -16.56 -25.65 -43.97
N ASP A 84 -16.85 -26.91 -43.61
CA ASP A 84 -16.64 -27.40 -42.25
C ASP A 84 -15.13 -27.48 -41.93
N ALA A 85 -14.30 -27.85 -42.91
CA ALA A 85 -12.84 -27.84 -42.77
C ALA A 85 -12.29 -26.44 -42.47
N TYR A 86 -12.80 -25.42 -43.17
CA TYR A 86 -12.45 -24.03 -42.91
C TYR A 86 -12.90 -23.58 -41.52
N ALA A 87 -14.12 -23.94 -41.10
CA ALA A 87 -14.64 -23.61 -39.79
C ALA A 87 -13.80 -24.23 -38.65
N VAL A 88 -13.40 -25.50 -38.78
CA VAL A 88 -12.46 -26.16 -37.84
C VAL A 88 -11.15 -25.39 -37.81
N ALA A 89 -10.52 -25.11 -38.95
CA ALA A 89 -9.24 -24.40 -39.01
C ALA A 89 -9.31 -23.01 -38.35
N ALA A 90 -10.42 -22.28 -38.54
CA ALA A 90 -10.63 -20.98 -37.92
C ALA A 90 -10.79 -21.08 -36.39
N LEU A 91 -11.55 -22.05 -35.89
CA LEU A 91 -11.73 -22.27 -34.45
C LEU A 91 -10.43 -22.74 -33.77
N GLU A 92 -9.64 -23.60 -34.43
CA GLU A 92 -8.34 -24.03 -33.94
C GLU A 92 -7.34 -22.87 -33.90
N ARG A 93 -7.31 -22.02 -34.92
CA ARG A 93 -6.48 -20.81 -34.93
C ARG A 93 -6.85 -19.85 -33.80
N LEU A 94 -8.15 -19.64 -33.55
CA LEU A 94 -8.63 -18.82 -32.43
C LEU A 94 -8.22 -19.41 -31.07
N ALA A 95 -8.24 -20.74 -30.93
CA ALA A 95 -7.81 -21.42 -29.71
C ALA A 95 -6.30 -21.21 -29.45
N LEU A 96 -5.45 -21.39 -30.47
CA LEU A 96 -4.01 -21.13 -30.35
C LEU A 96 -3.70 -19.69 -29.96
N LEU A 97 -4.39 -18.71 -30.58
CA LEU A 97 -4.23 -17.30 -30.24
C LEU A 97 -4.66 -16.99 -28.80
N GLN A 98 -5.67 -17.68 -28.28
CA GLN A 98 -6.10 -17.51 -26.88
C GLN A 98 -5.04 -18.03 -25.91
N GLU A 99 -4.50 -19.23 -26.16
CA GLU A 99 -3.45 -19.84 -25.36
C GLU A 99 -2.18 -18.96 -25.34
N GLU A 100 -1.75 -18.46 -26.50
CA GLU A 100 -0.61 -17.54 -26.59
C GLU A 100 -0.84 -16.27 -25.74
N ASN A 101 -2.04 -15.69 -25.81
CA ASN A 101 -2.38 -14.51 -25.01
C ASN A 101 -2.41 -14.81 -23.51
N GLU A 102 -2.87 -15.98 -23.09
CA GLU A 102 -2.86 -16.42 -21.71
C GLU A 102 -1.42 -16.59 -21.18
N LEU A 103 -0.55 -17.23 -21.95
CA LEU A 103 0.87 -17.36 -21.65
C LEU A 103 1.53 -15.98 -21.50
N ARG A 104 1.29 -15.08 -22.46
CA ARG A 104 1.83 -13.71 -22.43
C ARG A 104 1.33 -12.91 -21.23
N ARG A 105 0.09 -13.11 -20.80
CA ARG A 105 -0.46 -12.50 -19.57
C ARG A 105 0.21 -13.08 -18.32
N ALA A 106 0.41 -14.39 -18.28
CA ALA A 106 1.09 -15.06 -17.17
C ALA A 106 2.54 -14.61 -17.03
N GLU A 107 3.27 -14.43 -18.14
CA GLU A 107 4.62 -13.87 -18.17
C GLU A 107 4.66 -12.44 -17.61
N ARG A 108 3.78 -11.55 -18.09
CA ARG A 108 3.68 -10.17 -17.57
C ARG A 108 3.38 -10.14 -16.07
N GLU A 109 2.57 -11.09 -15.59
CA GLU A 109 2.30 -11.20 -14.16
C GLU A 109 3.52 -11.69 -13.38
N LYS A 110 4.24 -12.70 -13.87
CA LYS A 110 5.50 -13.17 -13.28
C LYS A 110 6.50 -12.02 -13.17
N ASP A 111 6.70 -11.26 -14.24
CA ASP A 111 7.58 -10.09 -14.27
C ASP A 111 7.19 -9.05 -13.21
N ARG A 112 5.89 -8.76 -13.10
CA ARG A 112 5.37 -7.83 -12.09
C ARG A 112 5.63 -8.35 -10.67
N ARG A 113 5.52 -9.65 -10.43
CA ARG A 113 5.80 -10.27 -9.13
C ARG A 113 7.30 -10.23 -8.81
N LEU A 114 8.15 -10.52 -9.79
CA LEU A 114 9.61 -10.41 -9.66
C LEU A 114 10.04 -8.99 -9.28
N ARG A 115 9.57 -7.97 -10.03
CA ARG A 115 9.86 -6.55 -9.73
C ARG A 115 9.41 -6.13 -8.33
N LYS A 116 8.28 -6.67 -7.85
CA LYS A 116 7.82 -6.39 -6.48
C LYS A 116 8.73 -7.04 -5.45
N ALA A 117 9.13 -8.30 -5.67
CA ALA A 117 10.03 -9.02 -4.78
C ALA A 117 11.42 -8.38 -4.73
N GLU A 118 11.96 -7.92 -5.86
CA GLU A 118 13.23 -7.18 -5.93
C GLU A 118 13.17 -5.90 -5.09
N LYS A 119 12.13 -5.07 -5.27
CA LYS A 119 11.94 -3.86 -4.45
C LYS A 119 11.80 -4.16 -2.97
N GLU A 120 11.16 -5.26 -2.61
CA GLU A 120 11.04 -5.68 -1.21
C GLU A 120 12.40 -6.10 -0.63
N ARG A 121 13.23 -6.81 -1.42
CA ARG A 121 14.61 -7.15 -1.04
C ARG A 121 15.45 -5.89 -0.87
N GLU A 122 15.44 -4.98 -1.84
CA GLU A 122 16.14 -3.69 -1.75
C GLU A 122 15.70 -2.90 -0.51
N TRP A 123 14.40 -2.87 -0.22
CA TRP A 123 13.88 -2.20 0.97
C TRP A 123 14.39 -2.86 2.27
N LYS A 124 14.40 -4.19 2.33
CA LYS A 124 14.95 -4.95 3.48
C LYS A 124 16.44 -4.69 3.65
N GLU A 125 17.21 -4.69 2.57
CA GLU A 125 18.65 -4.39 2.58
C GLU A 125 18.91 -2.96 3.04
N ARG A 126 18.19 -1.98 2.49
CA ARG A 126 18.30 -0.57 2.91
C ARG A 126 17.97 -0.40 4.40
N ARG A 127 16.95 -1.11 4.88
CA ARG A 127 16.58 -1.11 6.30
C ARG A 127 17.67 -1.73 7.16
N ALA A 128 18.20 -2.90 6.78
CA ALA A 128 19.28 -3.56 7.50
C ALA A 128 20.56 -2.69 7.55
N LEU A 129 20.91 -2.04 6.43
CA LEU A 129 22.02 -1.08 6.37
C LEU A 129 21.78 0.14 7.26
N ALA A 130 20.55 0.65 7.32
CA ALA A 130 20.20 1.75 8.22
C ALA A 130 20.31 1.32 9.69
N GLU A 131 19.87 0.12 10.04
CA GLU A 131 20.00 -0.45 11.40
C GLU A 131 21.48 -0.65 11.78
N LEU A 132 22.31 -1.16 10.87
CA LEU A 132 23.76 -1.26 11.07
C LEU A 132 24.42 0.10 11.22
N ARG A 133 24.03 1.10 10.42
CA ARG A 133 24.54 2.47 10.52
C ARG A 133 24.15 3.12 11.85
N LEU A 134 22.92 2.88 12.34
CA LEU A 134 22.47 3.33 13.66
C LEU A 134 23.26 2.64 14.79
N SER A 135 23.54 1.35 14.65
CA SER A 135 24.36 0.59 15.61
C SER A 135 25.82 1.06 15.64
N GLY A 136 26.44 1.24 14.47
CA GLY A 136 27.79 1.78 14.35
C GLY A 136 27.90 3.24 14.80
N ALA A 137 26.87 4.07 14.56
CA ALA A 137 26.81 5.43 15.10
C ALA A 137 26.72 5.42 16.64
N ARG A 138 26.00 4.47 17.25
CA ARG A 138 26.01 4.29 18.72
C ARG A 138 27.39 3.90 19.26
N GLN A 139 28.13 3.06 18.54
CA GLN A 139 29.48 2.64 18.93
C GLN A 139 30.52 3.76 18.73
N ASN A 140 30.47 4.46 17.59
CA ASN A 140 31.43 5.53 17.25
C ASN A 140 31.18 6.84 18.01
N ALA A 141 29.96 7.11 18.44
CA ALA A 141 29.67 8.29 19.25
C ALA A 141 30.30 8.22 20.65
N GLY A 142 30.93 7.10 21.04
CA GLY A 142 31.51 6.95 22.38
C GLY A 142 30.47 7.15 23.49
N VAL A 143 29.18 7.12 23.15
CA VAL A 143 28.08 7.24 24.11
C VAL A 143 27.91 5.88 24.75
N THR A 144 28.85 5.58 25.65
CA THR A 144 28.52 4.85 26.87
C THR A 144 27.55 5.72 27.68
N SER A 145 26.34 5.94 27.17
CA SER A 145 25.25 6.31 28.07
C SER A 145 25.12 5.11 28.99
N PRO A 146 25.31 5.27 30.32
CA PRO A 146 24.87 4.23 31.22
C PRO A 146 23.36 4.14 30.99
N ALA A 147 22.93 3.12 30.25
CA ALA A 147 21.53 2.78 30.18
C ALA A 147 21.14 2.46 31.62
N VAL A 148 20.48 3.40 32.29
CA VAL A 148 19.89 3.18 33.61
C VAL A 148 19.02 1.95 33.44
N LYS A 149 19.43 0.83 34.04
CA LYS A 149 18.67 -0.41 33.90
C LYS A 149 17.31 -0.16 34.54
N PRO A 150 16.22 -0.82 34.07
CA PRO A 150 14.89 -0.65 34.67
C PRO A 150 14.87 -0.90 36.20
N GLN A 151 15.87 -1.63 36.70
CA GLN A 151 16.09 -2.02 38.08
C GLN A 151 16.67 -0.89 38.96
N ASP A 152 17.26 0.14 38.33
CA ASP A 152 17.92 1.29 38.96
C ASP A 152 17.04 2.56 38.92
N LEU A 153 15.79 2.46 38.40
CA LEU A 153 14.87 3.59 38.47
C LEU A 153 14.42 3.81 39.92
N PRO A 154 14.49 5.05 40.42
CA PRO A 154 13.96 5.39 41.74
C PRO A 154 12.49 4.97 41.85
N ARG A 155 12.05 4.54 43.03
CA ARG A 155 10.64 4.16 43.25
C ARG A 155 9.73 5.38 43.46
N ASN A 156 10.29 6.49 43.94
CA ASN A 156 9.57 7.74 44.18
C ASN A 156 9.51 8.60 42.89
N ASP A 157 8.36 9.21 42.63
CA ASP A 157 8.14 10.03 41.44
C ASP A 157 8.94 11.35 41.46
N GLU A 158 9.25 11.88 42.65
CA GLU A 158 10.13 13.05 42.81
C GLU A 158 11.57 12.77 42.36
N GLU A 159 12.13 11.62 42.77
CA GLU A 159 13.48 11.19 42.39
C GLU A 159 13.55 10.85 40.88
N ARG A 160 12.46 10.32 40.31
CA ARG A 160 12.34 10.09 38.86
C ARG A 160 12.31 11.40 38.08
N ALA A 161 11.59 12.40 38.59
CA ALA A 161 11.53 13.72 37.97
C ALA A 161 12.91 14.40 37.98
N ALA A 162 13.64 14.34 39.10
CA ALA A 162 15.00 14.90 39.20
C ALA A 162 15.96 14.25 38.20
N LEU A 163 15.90 12.92 38.06
CA LEU A 163 16.72 12.20 37.09
C LEU A 163 16.37 12.57 35.64
N LEU A 164 15.08 12.80 35.36
CA LEU A 164 14.62 13.25 34.05
C LEU A 164 15.05 14.69 33.74
N GLU A 165 15.08 15.60 34.73
CA GLU A 165 15.63 16.95 34.58
C GLU A 165 17.10 16.92 34.18
N ASP A 166 17.91 16.09 34.85
CA ASP A 166 19.33 15.94 34.54
C ASP A 166 19.56 15.43 33.11
N VAL A 167 18.73 14.48 32.66
CA VAL A 167 18.79 13.95 31.29
C VAL A 167 18.38 15.02 30.26
N ILE A 168 17.34 15.80 30.55
CA ILE A 168 16.90 16.91 29.69
C ILE A 168 18.00 17.96 29.57
N ASN A 169 18.63 18.35 30.68
CA ASN A 169 19.69 19.34 30.71
C ASN A 169 20.90 18.91 29.88
N ARG A 170 21.33 17.64 29.99
CA ARG A 170 22.39 17.09 29.14
C ARG A 170 22.02 17.10 27.66
N ARG A 171 20.78 16.69 27.32
CA ARG A 171 20.30 16.72 25.92
C ARG A 171 20.16 18.12 25.35
N LEU A 172 19.85 19.13 26.16
CA LEU A 172 19.86 20.53 25.74
C LEU A 172 21.28 21.00 25.44
N SER A 173 22.27 20.60 26.23
CA SER A 173 23.69 20.84 25.93
C SER A 173 24.13 20.15 24.63
N ASP A 174 23.66 18.93 24.38
CA ASP A 174 23.93 18.20 23.13
C ASP A 174 23.32 18.90 21.91
N LEU A 175 22.12 19.48 22.05
CA LEU A 175 21.43 20.23 20.99
C LEU A 175 22.25 21.41 20.44
N LEU A 176 22.99 22.09 21.33
CA LEU A 176 23.86 23.21 20.96
C LEU A 176 25.09 22.77 20.14
N SER A 177 25.42 21.47 20.16
CA SER A 177 26.60 20.91 19.50
C SER A 177 26.24 19.95 18.35
N CYS A 178 24.95 19.78 18.03
CA CYS A 178 24.48 18.78 17.06
C CYS A 178 24.44 19.29 15.61
N PRO A 179 24.74 18.42 14.61
CA PRO A 179 24.54 18.73 13.20
C PRO A 179 23.06 18.99 12.84
N PRO A 180 22.76 19.86 11.85
CA PRO A 180 21.41 20.32 11.55
C PRO A 180 20.42 19.20 11.18
N GLU A 181 20.92 18.08 10.64
CA GLU A 181 20.11 16.94 10.21
C GLU A 181 19.41 16.20 11.38
N ASN A 182 19.91 16.33 12.61
CA ASN A 182 19.38 15.62 13.78
C ASN A 182 18.58 16.52 14.75
N ILE A 183 18.54 17.83 14.51
CA ILE A 183 17.93 18.82 15.42
C ILE A 183 16.44 18.53 15.63
N LEU A 184 15.67 18.30 14.56
CA LEU A 184 14.22 18.10 14.65
C LEU A 184 13.85 16.85 15.46
N ARG A 185 14.63 15.77 15.32
CA ARG A 185 14.42 14.55 16.10
C ARG A 185 14.73 14.78 17.57
N LEU A 186 15.86 15.43 17.88
CA LEU A 186 16.25 15.75 19.26
C LEU A 186 15.25 16.69 19.95
N MET A 187 14.72 17.69 19.23
CA MET A 187 13.67 18.58 19.73
C MET A 187 12.38 17.83 20.07
N LYS A 188 11.98 16.85 19.25
CA LYS A 188 10.80 16.02 19.52
C LYS A 188 10.98 15.20 20.80
N ASP A 189 12.10 14.51 20.94
CA ASP A 189 12.42 13.69 22.13
C ASP A 189 12.46 14.56 23.41
N LEU A 190 12.98 15.79 23.32
CA LEU A 190 13.03 16.74 24.44
C LEU A 190 11.65 17.22 24.87
N ASN A 191 10.76 17.48 23.92
CA ASN A 191 9.38 17.88 24.21
C ASN A 191 8.59 16.74 24.88
N GLU A 192 8.78 15.50 24.44
CA GLU A 192 8.19 14.33 25.09
C GLU A 192 8.73 14.14 26.52
N SER A 193 10.05 14.32 26.72
CA SER A 193 10.67 14.22 28.04
C SER A 193 10.17 15.31 29.00
N ARG A 194 10.02 16.56 28.52
CA ARG A 194 9.44 17.66 29.33
C ARG A 194 8.00 17.40 29.73
N ARG A 195 7.21 16.82 28.84
CA ARG A 195 5.81 16.44 29.13
C ARG A 195 5.74 15.41 30.25
N LEU A 196 6.54 14.34 30.16
CA LEU A 196 6.60 13.31 31.21
C LEU A 196 7.05 13.87 32.57
N LEU A 197 7.90 14.90 32.56
CA LEU A 197 8.32 15.60 33.77
C LEU A 197 7.16 16.35 34.44
N THR A 198 6.34 17.02 33.64
CA THR A 198 5.13 17.70 34.10
C THR A 198 4.14 16.69 34.72
N GLU A 199 3.98 15.54 34.07
CA GLU A 199 3.12 14.44 34.56
C GLU A 199 3.64 13.87 35.89
N LEU A 200 4.96 13.61 36.02
CA LEU A 200 5.57 13.09 37.26
C LEU A 200 5.54 14.08 38.44
N ARG A 201 5.54 15.39 38.16
CA ARG A 201 5.40 16.44 39.20
C ARG A 201 3.95 16.69 39.62
N GLY A 202 3.00 15.90 39.13
CA GLY A 202 1.58 16.04 39.46
C GLY A 202 0.89 17.25 38.81
N GLY A 203 1.47 17.80 37.73
CA GLY A 203 0.82 18.84 36.95
C GLY A 203 -0.30 18.25 36.11
N GLU A 204 -1.56 18.49 36.49
CA GLU A 204 -2.71 18.23 35.63
C GLU A 204 -2.50 18.88 34.26
N ASN A 205 -2.71 18.08 33.19
CA ASN A 205 -2.62 18.42 31.77
C ASN A 205 -2.52 19.94 31.48
N ALA A 206 -1.30 20.44 31.29
CA ALA A 206 -1.10 21.72 30.62
C ALA A 206 -1.46 21.55 29.15
N ASP A 207 -2.72 21.84 28.87
CA ASP A 207 -3.35 21.95 27.57
C ASP A 207 -2.45 22.72 26.57
N ASN A 208 -2.23 22.10 25.41
CA ASN A 208 -1.91 22.71 24.12
C ASN A 208 -1.12 24.03 24.11
N GLY A 209 0.18 23.97 24.41
CA GLY A 209 1.16 24.95 23.94
C GLY A 209 1.69 24.58 22.56
N ALA A 210 0.83 24.54 21.54
CA ALA A 210 1.31 24.61 20.16
C ALA A 210 2.10 25.91 20.05
N VAL A 211 3.42 25.82 19.90
CA VAL A 211 4.25 26.96 19.52
C VAL A 211 3.79 27.36 18.13
N THR A 212 2.86 28.31 18.06
CA THR A 212 2.57 29.05 16.83
C THR A 212 3.83 29.84 16.53
N VAL A 213 4.66 29.29 15.64
CA VAL A 213 5.74 30.03 14.99
C VAL A 213 5.05 31.07 14.12
N ALA A 214 4.92 32.30 14.66
CA ALA A 214 4.62 33.46 13.85
C ALA A 214 5.84 33.70 12.95
N TRP A 215 5.72 33.31 11.69
CA TRP A 215 6.64 33.79 10.66
C TRP A 215 6.40 35.29 10.53
N SER A 216 7.32 36.08 11.08
CA SER A 216 7.37 37.50 10.78
C SER A 216 7.89 37.62 9.36
N ASP A 217 7.01 37.90 8.41
CA ASP A 217 7.41 38.29 7.07
C ASP A 217 8.26 39.56 7.18
N GLY A 218 9.46 39.47 6.60
CA GLY A 218 10.42 40.56 6.57
C GLY A 218 9.91 41.74 5.74
N GLN A 219 10.10 42.93 6.28
CA GLN A 219 10.34 44.15 5.50
C GLN A 219 11.84 44.32 5.31
#